data_AF-A0A177DQ06-F1
#
_entry.id   AF-A0A177DQ06-F1
#
_cell.length_a   1.000
_cell.length_b   1.000
_cell.length_c   1.000
_cell.angle_alpha   90.00
_cell.angle_beta   90.00
_cell.angle_gamma   90.00
#
_symmetry.space_group_name_H-M   'P 1'
#
loop_
_entity.id
_entity.type
_entity.pdbx_description
1 polymer ?
#
loop_
_entity_poly.entity_id
_entity_poly.type
_entity_poly.pdbx_seq_one_letter_code
_entity_poly.pdbx_strand_id
1 'polypeptide(L)'
;MAKRKREESGTGDAVKHTRVKSSKAPHSPFLRLPAELRNVVYTYVFSGTHHAISNSGFRLTACNMGLLLVSRQVHIECALLPYKLSTLSFSFTGPIRRFLEARTEQQLRSIEDMRVFMSFGGSSRHTGSSWFEYLGCEKK
;
A
#
# COMPACT_ATOMS: atom_id res chain seq x y z
N MET A 1 67.33 49.84 -28.96
CA MET A 1 66.02 49.23 -29.30
C MET A 1 65.42 48.66 -28.02
N ALA A 2 64.20 49.09 -27.69
CA ALA A 2 63.54 48.82 -26.41
C ALA A 2 62.44 47.76 -26.55
N LYS A 3 62.12 47.11 -25.41
CA LYS A 3 60.80 46.59 -24.99
C LYS A 3 60.27 45.29 -25.65
N ARG A 4 60.26 44.18 -24.90
CA ARG A 4 59.10 43.73 -24.08
C ARG A 4 59.33 42.33 -23.46
N LYS A 5 59.26 42.29 -22.12
CA LYS A 5 59.09 41.12 -21.26
C LYS A 5 57.60 40.71 -21.33
N ARG A 6 57.27 39.44 -21.61
CA ARG A 6 55.91 38.91 -21.45
C ARG A 6 55.82 38.19 -20.11
N GLU A 7 55.05 38.77 -19.20
CA GLU A 7 54.46 38.10 -18.05
C GLU A 7 52.99 37.83 -18.41
N GLU A 8 52.59 36.56 -18.38
CA GLU A 8 51.20 36.10 -18.30
C GLU A 8 51.26 35.00 -17.21
N SER A 9 50.97 35.23 -15.93
CA SER A 9 49.74 35.74 -15.29
C SER A 9 48.51 34.97 -15.74
N GLY A 10 48.25 33.85 -15.07
CA GLY A 10 47.05 33.04 -15.27
C GLY A 10 46.93 31.96 -14.21
N THR A 11 46.75 32.38 -12.96
CA THR A 11 46.27 31.55 -11.85
C THR A 11 44.92 30.96 -12.25
N GLY A 12 44.93 29.79 -12.86
CA GLY A 12 43.74 28.97 -13.06
C GLY A 12 43.36 28.35 -11.72
N ASP A 13 42.61 29.10 -10.91
CA ASP A 13 41.95 28.56 -9.73
C ASP A 13 41.12 27.35 -10.14
N ALA A 14 41.65 26.18 -9.81
CA ALA A 14 40.95 24.92 -9.90
C ALA A 14 39.74 25.01 -8.96
N VAL A 15 38.59 25.40 -9.52
CA VAL A 15 37.29 25.21 -8.89
C VAL A 15 37.16 23.71 -8.69
N LYS A 16 37.54 23.26 -7.49
CA LYS A 16 37.21 21.93 -7.01
C LYS A 16 35.69 21.89 -6.99
N HIS A 17 35.09 21.27 -8.00
CA HIS A 17 33.73 20.80 -7.89
C HIS A 17 33.69 19.87 -6.68
N THR A 18 33.32 20.42 -5.52
CA THR A 18 32.96 19.65 -4.36
C THR A 18 31.77 18.81 -4.81
N ARG A 19 32.05 17.53 -5.06
CA ARG A 19 31.04 16.50 -5.29
C ARG A 19 30.16 16.49 -4.04
N VAL A 20 29.09 17.27 -4.06
CA VAL A 20 28.02 17.18 -3.09
C VAL A 20 27.53 15.74 -3.20
N LYS A 21 27.89 14.91 -2.22
CA LYS A 21 27.22 13.63 -2.01
C LYS A 21 25.79 14.01 -1.70
N SER A 22 24.91 14.00 -2.70
CA SER A 22 23.48 14.08 -2.44
C SER A 22 23.16 12.86 -1.60
N SER A 23 23.07 13.01 -0.29
CA SER A 23 22.41 12.02 0.55
C SER A 23 20.96 12.04 0.12
N LYS A 24 20.61 11.19 -0.84
CA LYS A 24 19.24 10.91 -1.27
C LYS A 24 18.55 10.20 -0.10
N ALA A 25 18.28 10.94 0.97
CA ALA A 25 17.37 10.46 1.99
C ALA A 25 15.98 10.34 1.33
N PRO A 26 15.25 9.24 1.53
CA PRO A 26 13.90 9.13 1.00
C PRO A 26 13.09 10.36 1.44
N HIS A 27 12.41 10.96 0.48
CA HIS A 27 11.82 12.31 0.55
C HIS A 27 10.68 12.49 1.58
N SER A 28 10.45 11.51 2.48
CA SER A 28 9.40 11.53 3.48
C SER A 28 9.96 11.24 4.89
N PRO A 29 9.67 12.08 5.91
CA PRO A 29 10.02 11.81 7.30
C PRO A 29 9.50 10.46 7.81
N PHE A 30 8.33 10.04 7.34
CA PHE A 30 7.73 8.75 7.70
C PHE A 30 8.60 7.56 7.26
N LEU A 31 9.19 7.63 6.06
CA LEU A 31 10.05 6.57 5.52
C LEU A 31 11.45 6.52 6.15
N ARG A 32 11.80 7.49 7.01
CA ARG A 32 13.02 7.46 7.82
C ARG A 32 12.85 6.68 9.12
N LEU A 33 11.60 6.44 9.53
CA LEU A 33 11.32 5.63 10.71
C LEU A 33 11.78 4.19 10.46
N PRO A 34 12.27 3.46 11.47
CA PRO A 34 12.47 2.01 11.39
C PRO A 34 11.19 1.28 10.99
N ALA A 35 11.34 0.09 10.37
CA ALA A 35 10.21 -0.67 9.84
C ALA A 35 9.20 -1.05 10.94
N GLU A 36 9.68 -1.28 12.15
CA GLU A 36 8.88 -1.62 13.33
C GLU A 36 7.89 -0.50 13.65
N LEU A 37 8.34 0.76 13.64
CA LEU A 37 7.45 1.91 13.90
C LEU A 37 6.46 2.12 12.76
N ARG A 38 6.88 1.91 11.50
CA ARG A 38 5.95 1.96 10.36
C ARG A 38 4.87 0.89 10.50
N ASN A 39 5.22 -0.33 10.88
CA ASN A 39 4.28 -1.43 11.09
C ASN A 39 3.27 -1.14 12.20
N VAL A 40 3.68 -0.47 13.28
CA VAL A 40 2.75 -0.01 14.33
C VAL A 40 1.73 0.98 13.76
N VAL A 41 2.19 1.96 12.97
CA VAL A 41 1.29 2.92 12.31
C VAL A 41 0.35 2.19 11.35
N TYR A 42 0.87 1.29 10.52
CA TYR A 42 0.04 0.53 9.58
C TYR A 42 -1.01 -0.30 10.30
N THR A 43 -0.63 -0.99 11.38
CA THR A 43 -1.55 -1.77 12.20
C THR A 43 -2.64 -0.88 12.78
N TYR A 44 -2.29 0.27 13.34
CA TYR A 44 -3.26 1.23 13.87
C TYR A 44 -4.24 1.71 12.80
N VAL A 45 -3.73 2.00 11.59
CA VAL A 45 -4.53 2.50 10.47
C VAL A 45 -5.51 1.44 9.93
N PHE A 46 -5.10 0.18 9.83
CA PHE A 46 -5.93 -0.87 9.22
C PHE A 46 -6.72 -1.73 10.23
N SER A 47 -6.31 -1.75 11.50
CA SER A 47 -6.98 -2.54 12.54
C SER A 47 -8.42 -2.07 12.80
N GLY A 48 -9.33 -3.02 12.95
CA GLY A 48 -10.74 -2.76 13.31
C GLY A 48 -11.55 -2.07 12.20
N THR A 49 -11.00 -1.99 10.98
CA THR A 49 -11.73 -1.41 9.84
C THR A 49 -12.76 -2.40 9.32
N HIS A 50 -13.99 -1.92 9.09
CA HIS A 50 -15.09 -2.73 8.59
C HIS A 50 -15.53 -2.22 7.22
N HIS A 51 -15.41 -3.06 6.19
CA HIS A 51 -15.74 -2.71 4.82
C HIS A 51 -17.02 -3.40 4.38
N ALA A 52 -18.05 -2.62 4.07
CA ALA A 52 -19.32 -3.13 3.55
C ALA A 52 -19.34 -3.05 2.02
N ILE A 53 -19.44 -4.20 1.37
CA ILE A 53 -19.43 -4.32 -0.09
C ILE A 53 -20.84 -4.69 -0.55
N SER A 54 -21.44 -3.78 -1.32
CA SER A 54 -22.81 -3.89 -1.82
C SER A 54 -22.84 -4.06 -3.34
N ASN A 55 -23.97 -4.53 -3.88
CA ASN A 55 -24.17 -4.62 -5.34
C ASN A 55 -24.10 -3.25 -6.04
N SER A 56 -24.47 -2.17 -5.34
CA SER A 56 -24.37 -0.79 -5.83
C SER A 56 -22.95 -0.21 -5.78
N GLY A 57 -21.95 -1.02 -5.42
CA GLY A 57 -20.56 -0.63 -5.32
C GLY A 57 -20.00 -0.75 -3.91
N PHE A 58 -18.72 -0.37 -3.79
CA PHE A 58 -17.97 -0.42 -2.55
C PHE A 58 -18.35 0.80 -1.68
N ARG A 59 -19.10 0.58 -0.59
CA ARG A 59 -19.33 1.64 0.40
C ARG A 59 -18.17 1.63 1.38
N LEU A 60 -17.25 2.54 1.13
CA LEU A 60 -16.08 2.79 1.96
C LEU A 60 -16.51 3.45 3.28
N THR A 61 -17.09 2.70 4.21
CA THR A 61 -17.16 3.16 5.61
C THR A 61 -15.73 3.24 6.14
N ALA A 62 -15.18 4.46 6.21
CA ALA A 62 -13.87 4.78 6.79
C ALA A 62 -12.67 4.00 6.21
N CYS A 63 -12.54 3.96 4.89
CA CYS A 63 -11.41 3.25 4.29
C CYS A 63 -10.11 4.06 4.42
N ASN A 64 -9.17 3.60 5.24
CA ASN A 64 -7.83 4.18 5.30
C ASN A 64 -6.95 3.75 4.11
N MET A 65 -7.56 3.47 2.97
CA MET A 65 -6.91 3.00 1.74
C MET A 65 -6.07 4.09 1.07
N GLY A 66 -6.27 5.36 1.44
CA GLY A 66 -5.43 6.47 0.99
C GLY A 66 -3.95 6.25 1.29
N LEU A 67 -3.62 5.54 2.39
CA LEU A 67 -2.23 5.21 2.74
C LEU A 67 -1.54 4.38 1.66
N LEU A 68 -2.27 3.47 0.99
CA LEU A 68 -1.76 2.63 -0.08
C LEU A 68 -1.38 3.42 -1.35
N LEU A 69 -1.85 4.66 -1.46
CA LEU A 69 -1.67 5.51 -2.64
C LEU A 69 -0.55 6.54 -2.46
N VAL A 70 0.01 6.69 -1.25
CA VAL A 70 0.98 7.74 -0.94
C VAL A 70 2.32 7.53 -1.67
N SER A 71 2.83 6.29 -1.67
CA SER A 71 4.10 5.97 -2.35
C SER A 71 4.20 4.49 -2.68
N ARG A 72 5.10 4.15 -3.62
CA ARG A 72 5.38 2.75 -3.99
C ARG A 72 5.89 1.92 -2.80
N GLN A 73 6.73 2.50 -1.95
CA GLN A 73 7.27 1.80 -0.78
C GLN A 73 6.17 1.46 0.22
N VAL A 74 5.35 2.44 0.60
CA VAL A 74 4.21 2.22 1.52
C VAL A 74 3.23 1.21 0.94
N HIS A 75 2.95 1.30 -0.37
CA HIS A 75 2.11 0.33 -1.05
C HIS A 75 2.62 -1.10 -0.89
N ILE A 76 3.90 -1.36 -1.18
CA ILE A 76 4.50 -2.69 -1.05
C ILE A 76 4.42 -3.20 0.39
N GLU A 77 4.72 -2.34 1.37
CA GLU A 77 4.71 -2.72 2.78
C GLU A 77 3.28 -3.03 3.30
N CYS A 78 2.26 -2.34 2.77
CA CYS A 78 0.90 -2.38 3.33
C CYS A 78 -0.14 -3.11 2.50
N ALA A 79 0.13 -3.48 1.23
CA ALA A 79 -0.91 -3.92 0.30
C ALA A 79 -1.77 -5.10 0.78
N LEU A 80 -1.25 -5.92 1.70
CA LEU A 80 -1.96 -7.07 2.28
C LEU A 80 -2.68 -6.76 3.60
N LEU A 81 -2.29 -5.69 4.29
CA LEU A 81 -2.84 -5.34 5.60
C LEU A 81 -4.35 -5.06 5.59
N PRO A 82 -4.93 -4.39 4.58
CA PRO A 82 -6.39 -4.25 4.49
C PRO A 82 -7.14 -5.58 4.34
N TYR A 83 -6.49 -6.64 3.89
CA TYR A 83 -7.13 -7.96 3.82
C TYR A 83 -6.98 -8.70 5.15
N LYS A 84 -5.82 -8.53 5.79
CA LYS A 84 -5.46 -9.21 7.03
C LYS A 84 -6.16 -8.65 8.26
N LEU A 85 -6.26 -7.32 8.36
CA LEU A 85 -6.68 -6.62 9.57
C LEU A 85 -8.11 -6.09 9.52
N SER A 86 -8.75 -6.13 8.34
CA SER A 86 -10.10 -5.62 8.15
C SER A 86 -11.11 -6.75 8.10
N THR A 87 -12.33 -6.46 8.56
CA THR A 87 -13.49 -7.32 8.34
C THR A 87 -14.19 -6.89 7.05
N LEU A 88 -14.31 -7.80 6.08
CA LEU A 88 -15.06 -7.57 4.86
C LEU A 88 -16.47 -8.14 5.02
N SER A 89 -17.49 -7.34 4.74
CA SER A 89 -18.89 -7.73 4.87
C SER A 89 -19.64 -7.58 3.56
N PHE A 90 -20.54 -8.54 3.31
CA PHE A 90 -21.34 -8.61 2.09
C PHE A 90 -22.79 -8.89 2.45
N SER A 91 -23.72 -8.30 1.69
CA SER A 91 -25.15 -8.60 1.85
C SER A 91 -25.59 -9.84 1.06
N PHE A 92 -24.80 -10.26 0.06
CA PHE A 92 -25.14 -11.36 -0.85
C PHE A 92 -23.87 -12.06 -1.35
N THR A 93 -24.00 -13.29 -1.84
CA THR A 93 -22.88 -14.08 -2.38
C THR A 93 -22.40 -13.64 -3.77
N GLY A 94 -23.27 -13.01 -4.57
CA GLY A 94 -22.90 -12.52 -5.92
C GLY A 94 -21.70 -11.55 -5.92
N PRO A 95 -21.72 -10.47 -5.11
CA PRO A 95 -20.58 -9.58 -4.92
C PRO A 95 -19.29 -10.27 -4.45
N ILE A 96 -19.43 -11.31 -3.63
CA ILE A 96 -18.29 -12.05 -3.09
C ILE A 96 -17.51 -12.71 -4.22
N ARG A 97 -18.19 -13.46 -5.09
CA ARG A 97 -17.53 -14.14 -6.21
C ARG A 97 -16.71 -13.16 -7.05
N ARG A 98 -17.34 -12.06 -7.50
CA ARG A 98 -16.65 -11.02 -8.28
C ARG A 98 -15.46 -10.41 -7.55
N PHE A 99 -15.60 -10.15 -6.25
CA PHE A 99 -14.53 -9.60 -5.44
C PHE A 99 -13.34 -10.56 -5.36
N LEU A 100 -13.59 -11.84 -5.07
CA LEU A 100 -12.58 -12.87 -4.88
C LEU A 100 -11.85 -13.25 -6.18
N GLU A 101 -12.58 -13.31 -7.30
CA GLU A 101 -11.99 -13.54 -8.63
C GLU A 101 -10.99 -12.42 -8.99
N ALA A 102 -11.30 -11.17 -8.63
CA ALA A 102 -10.45 -10.01 -8.91
C ALA A 102 -9.23 -9.84 -7.97
N ARG A 103 -9.05 -10.69 -6.96
CA ARG A 103 -7.90 -10.62 -6.03
C ARG A 103 -6.74 -11.50 -6.51
N THR A 104 -5.52 -11.23 -6.07
CA THR A 104 -4.41 -12.19 -6.24
C THR A 104 -4.50 -13.33 -5.21
N GLU A 105 -3.77 -14.43 -5.42
CA GLU A 105 -3.72 -15.51 -4.41
C GLU A 105 -3.24 -15.02 -3.06
N GLN A 106 -2.23 -14.15 -3.04
CA GLN A 106 -1.67 -13.62 -1.81
C GLN A 106 -2.70 -12.77 -1.05
N GLN A 107 -3.50 -11.98 -1.78
CA GLN A 107 -4.60 -11.22 -1.20
C GLN A 107 -5.68 -12.17 -0.64
N LEU A 108 -6.06 -13.22 -1.38
CA LEU A 108 -7.04 -14.21 -0.91
C LEU A 108 -6.60 -14.90 0.38
N ARG A 109 -5.36 -15.37 0.44
CA ARG A 109 -4.78 -16.00 1.63
C ARG A 109 -4.68 -15.05 2.82
N SER A 110 -4.61 -13.75 2.55
CA SER A 110 -4.56 -12.72 3.60
C SER A 110 -5.94 -12.34 4.12
N ILE A 111 -7.05 -12.72 3.47
CA ILE A 111 -8.40 -12.42 3.97
C ILE A 111 -8.74 -13.37 5.12
N GLU A 112 -8.68 -12.86 6.34
CA GLU A 112 -8.94 -13.64 7.56
C GLU A 112 -10.41 -13.55 8.01
N ASP A 113 -11.10 -12.43 7.78
CA ASP A 113 -12.48 -12.21 8.25
C ASP A 113 -13.42 -11.72 7.15
N MET A 114 -14.22 -12.63 6.62
CA MET A 114 -15.22 -12.33 5.60
C MET A 114 -16.62 -12.76 6.06
N ARG A 115 -17.55 -11.80 6.13
CA ARG A 115 -18.90 -11.96 6.67
C ARG A 115 -19.96 -11.77 5.60
N VAL A 116 -21.00 -12.58 5.68
CA VAL A 116 -22.18 -12.44 4.83
C VAL A 116 -23.40 -12.32 5.72
N PHE A 117 -24.16 -11.25 5.56
CA PHE A 117 -25.40 -11.03 6.29
C PHE A 117 -26.57 -11.42 5.38
N MET A 118 -27.27 -12.48 5.74
CA MET A 118 -28.46 -12.92 5.01
C MET A 118 -29.70 -12.20 5.52
N SER A 119 -30.63 -11.89 4.62
CA SER A 119 -31.85 -11.12 4.91
C SER A 119 -32.74 -11.72 6.02
N PHE A 120 -32.58 -13.01 6.33
CA PHE A 120 -33.36 -13.73 7.36
C PHE A 120 -32.63 -13.85 8.71
N GLY A 121 -31.65 -12.99 8.99
CA GLY A 121 -30.99 -12.88 10.30
C GLY A 121 -29.80 -13.82 10.54
N GLY A 122 -29.45 -14.66 9.56
CA GLY A 122 -28.24 -15.49 9.61
C GLY A 122 -27.00 -14.72 9.17
N SER A 123 -25.86 -14.96 9.81
CA SER A 123 -24.55 -14.51 9.31
C SER A 123 -23.58 -15.66 9.17
N SER A 124 -22.89 -15.74 8.03
CA SER A 124 -21.80 -16.70 7.81
C SER A 124 -20.46 -15.96 7.86
N ARG A 125 -19.46 -16.56 8.52
CA ARG A 125 -18.12 -16.01 8.66
C ARG A 125 -17.09 -17.04 8.21
N HIS A 126 -16.30 -16.71 7.19
CA HIS A 126 -15.22 -17.57 6.69
C HIS A 126 -14.04 -16.73 6.18
N THR A 127 -12.92 -17.39 5.87
CA THR A 127 -11.75 -16.78 5.23
C THR A 127 -11.99 -16.57 3.73
N GLY A 128 -11.14 -15.76 3.08
CA GLY A 128 -11.22 -15.55 1.63
C GLY A 128 -11.07 -16.84 0.84
N SER A 129 -10.11 -17.71 1.22
CA SER A 129 -9.90 -19.00 0.57
C SER A 129 -11.09 -19.93 0.71
N SER A 130 -11.68 -20.01 1.92
CA SER A 130 -12.85 -20.87 2.16
C SER A 130 -14.05 -20.42 1.33
N TRP A 131 -14.27 -19.11 1.20
CA TRP A 131 -15.32 -18.59 0.30
C TRP A 131 -14.99 -18.80 -1.18
N PHE A 132 -13.71 -18.70 -1.58
CA PHE A 132 -13.27 -18.92 -2.96
C PHE A 132 -13.61 -20.35 -3.42
N GLU A 133 -13.29 -21.33 -2.57
CA GLU A 133 -13.62 -22.75 -2.78
C GLU A 133 -15.13 -22.99 -2.76
N TYR A 134 -15.82 -22.50 -1.71
CA TYR A 134 -17.27 -22.72 -1.54
C TYR A 134 -18.09 -22.18 -2.72
N LEU A 135 -17.71 -21.03 -3.28
CA LEU A 135 -18.42 -20.42 -4.40
C LEU A 135 -17.99 -20.96 -5.77
N GLY A 136 -17.02 -21.88 -5.82
CA GLY A 136 -16.45 -22.40 -7.07
C GLY A 136 -15.88 -21.28 -7.94
N CYS A 137 -15.11 -20.36 -7.34
CA CYS A 137 -14.52 -19.26 -8.09
C CYS A 137 -13.39 -19.78 -8.99
N GLU A 138 -13.25 -19.18 -10.18
CA GLU A 138 -12.17 -19.49 -11.11
C GLU A 138 -11.26 -18.27 -11.29
N LYS A 139 -9.94 -18.49 -11.38
CA LYS A 139 -9.00 -17.43 -11.74
C LYS A 139 -9.08 -17.21 -13.25
N LYS A 140 -9.39 -15.98 -13.64
CA LYS A 140 -9.27 -15.51 -15.02
C LYS A 140 -7.84 -15.12 -15.35
#